data_AF-A0A367EMY7-F1
#
_entry.id   AF-A0A367EMY7-F1
#
_cell.length_a   1.000
_cell.length_b   1.000
_cell.length_c   1.000
_cell.angle_alpha   90.00
_cell.angle_beta   90.00
_cell.angle_gamma   90.00
#
_symmetry.space_group_name_H-M   'P 1'
#
loop_
_entity.id
_entity.type
_entity.pdbx_description
1 polymer ?
#
loop_
_entity_poly.entity_id
_entity_poly.type
_entity_poly.pdbx_seq_one_letter_code
_entity_poly.pdbx_strand_id
1 'polypeptide(L)'
;MLRQYPEADVAPAWARLCARLAPDGLLVEGTCDEIGRRHVWVALGPEGPRTVTFAARLATLDAPSDLAERLPKALIHRNVPGEPVHAFLRDFDRAWAAASPYGALGARQRWIRAAQALSADWPLADDPRRRRQGELTVHWHALAPRGATASN
;
A
#
# COMPACT_ATOMS: atom_id res chain seq x y z
N MET A 1 4.13 -19.27 8.92
CA MET A 1 4.36 -18.88 7.52
C MET A 1 3.13 -19.22 6.70
N LEU A 2 2.22 -18.27 6.47
CA LEU A 2 1.03 -18.50 5.65
C LEU A 2 1.46 -18.44 4.17
N ARG A 3 1.63 -19.63 3.61
CA ARG A 3 1.77 -19.99 2.18
C ARG A 3 2.57 -19.00 1.31
N GLN A 4 3.85 -19.30 1.15
CA GLN A 4 4.64 -18.74 0.06
C GLN A 4 4.22 -19.39 -1.26
N TYR A 5 3.24 -18.81 -1.96
CA TYR A 5 2.94 -19.20 -3.34
C TYR A 5 3.77 -18.37 -4.32
N PRO A 6 4.10 -18.91 -5.51
CA PRO A 6 4.61 -18.16 -6.65
C PRO A 6 3.79 -16.89 -6.94
N GLU A 7 4.42 -15.86 -7.49
CA GLU A 7 3.73 -14.62 -7.89
C GLU A 7 2.60 -14.90 -8.91
N ALA A 8 2.83 -15.84 -9.82
CA ALA A 8 1.85 -16.26 -10.83
C ALA A 8 0.55 -16.83 -10.23
N ASP A 9 0.59 -17.33 -8.99
CA ASP A 9 -0.57 -17.94 -8.33
C ASP A 9 -1.46 -16.91 -7.62
N VAL A 10 -1.00 -15.67 -7.47
CA VAL A 10 -1.75 -14.61 -6.78
C VAL A 10 -3.07 -14.31 -7.48
N ALA A 11 -3.04 -14.04 -8.79
CA ALA A 11 -4.24 -13.67 -9.54
C ALA A 11 -5.30 -14.81 -9.59
N PRO A 12 -4.94 -16.08 -9.88
CA PRO A 12 -5.88 -17.20 -9.79
C PRO A 12 -6.47 -17.40 -8.38
N ALA A 13 -5.66 -17.22 -7.33
CA ALA A 13 -6.13 -17.32 -5.95
C ALA A 13 -7.14 -16.20 -5.62
N TRP A 14 -6.84 -14.97 -6.02
CA TRP A 14 -7.75 -13.83 -5.85
C TRP A 14 -9.06 -14.05 -6.58
N ALA A 15 -9.03 -14.42 -7.86
CA ALA A 15 -10.24 -14.69 -8.63
C ALA A 15 -11.14 -15.74 -7.94
N ARG A 16 -10.53 -16.83 -7.44
CA ARG A 16 -11.27 -17.89 -6.74
C ARG A 16 -11.92 -17.40 -5.44
N LEU A 17 -11.26 -16.53 -4.69
CA LEU A 17 -11.78 -15.98 -3.44
C LEU A 17 -12.84 -14.91 -3.70
N CYS A 18 -12.59 -13.99 -4.63
CA CYS A 18 -13.50 -12.90 -4.99
C CYS A 18 -14.82 -13.42 -5.56
N ALA A 19 -14.79 -14.50 -6.36
CA ALA A 19 -16.00 -15.15 -6.90
C ALA A 19 -16.92 -15.76 -5.81
N ARG A 20 -16.49 -15.80 -4.55
CA ARG A 20 -17.28 -16.29 -3.40
C ARG A 20 -17.65 -15.18 -2.41
N LEU A 21 -17.26 -13.94 -2.68
CA LEU A 21 -17.70 -12.80 -1.89
C LEU A 21 -19.19 -12.54 -2.14
N ALA A 22 -19.88 -12.10 -1.09
CA ALA A 22 -21.19 -11.46 -1.26
C ALA A 22 -21.04 -10.19 -2.13
N PRO A 23 -22.13 -9.64 -2.70
CA PRO A 23 -22.07 -8.46 -3.57
C PRO A 23 -21.30 -7.26 -2.98
N ASP A 24 -21.39 -7.05 -1.66
CA ASP A 24 -20.65 -6.00 -0.94
C ASP A 24 -19.51 -6.56 -0.07
N GLY A 25 -19.13 -7.81 -0.31
CA GLY A 25 -18.06 -8.49 0.41
C GLY A 25 -16.70 -7.86 0.15
N LEU A 26 -15.83 -7.89 1.15
CA LEU A 26 -14.45 -7.43 1.04
C LEU A 26 -13.50 -8.52 1.53
N LEU A 27 -12.49 -8.82 0.72
CA LEU A 27 -11.33 -9.60 1.10
C LEU A 27 -10.14 -8.65 1.32
N VAL A 28 -9.37 -8.90 2.36
CA VAL A 28 -8.11 -8.19 2.61
C VAL A 28 -6.97 -9.19 2.55
N GLU A 29 -6.04 -8.98 1.62
CA GLU A 29 -4.75 -9.69 1.61
C GLU A 29 -3.65 -8.72 2.00
N GLY A 30 -2.89 -9.01 3.05
CA GLY A 30 -1.77 -8.18 3.46
C GLY A 30 -0.72 -8.95 4.23
N THR A 31 0.38 -8.25 4.51
CA THR A 31 1.45 -8.75 5.38
C THR A 31 1.87 -7.66 6.35
N CYS A 32 2.49 -8.08 7.44
CA CYS A 32 2.98 -7.20 8.49
C CYS A 32 4.36 -7.62 8.99
N ASP A 33 4.98 -6.77 9.80
CA ASP A 33 6.18 -7.13 10.54
C ASP A 33 5.81 -7.91 11.81
N GLU A 34 6.81 -8.48 12.46
CA GLU A 34 6.64 -9.48 13.52
C GLU A 34 5.89 -8.93 14.74
N ILE A 35 5.96 -7.61 14.95
CA ILE A 35 5.34 -6.90 16.08
C ILE A 35 4.06 -6.16 15.63
N GLY A 36 3.72 -6.17 14.33
CA GLY A 36 2.54 -5.51 13.79
C GLY A 36 2.62 -3.98 13.86
N ARG A 37 3.78 -3.40 13.61
CA ARG A 37 4.01 -1.95 13.47
C ARG A 37 3.98 -1.48 12.03
N ARG A 38 4.25 -2.35 11.05
CA ARG A 38 4.31 -2.03 9.63
C ARG A 38 3.46 -3.02 8.86
N HIS A 39 2.53 -2.51 8.07
CA HIS A 39 1.56 -3.33 7.34
C HIS A 39 1.35 -2.75 5.95
N VAL A 40 1.19 -3.62 4.97
CA VAL A 40 0.61 -3.24 3.69
C VAL A 40 -0.43 -4.29 3.29
N TRP A 41 -1.59 -3.85 2.83
CA TRP A 41 -2.65 -4.75 2.38
C TRP A 41 -3.38 -4.23 1.15
N VAL A 42 -3.88 -5.16 0.35
CA VAL A 42 -4.79 -4.94 -0.77
C VAL A 42 -6.21 -5.24 -0.32
N ALA A 43 -7.12 -4.31 -0.61
CA ALA A 43 -8.55 -4.54 -0.47
C ALA A 43 -9.12 -5.04 -1.81
N LEU A 44 -9.80 -6.19 -1.77
CA LEU A 44 -10.35 -6.91 -2.91
C LEU A 44 -11.88 -6.95 -2.80
N GLY A 45 -12.58 -6.46 -3.81
CA GLY A 45 -14.02 -6.66 -3.99
C GLY A 45 -14.32 -7.86 -4.89
N PRO A 46 -15.61 -8.15 -5.17
CA PRO A 46 -15.99 -9.19 -6.12
C PRO A 46 -15.38 -9.01 -7.52
N GLU A 47 -15.11 -7.76 -7.93
CA GLU A 47 -14.46 -7.39 -9.18
C GLU A 47 -12.91 -7.45 -9.14
N GLY A 48 -12.33 -7.76 -7.97
CA GLY A 48 -10.90 -7.81 -7.76
C GLY A 48 -10.34 -6.60 -7.01
N PRO A 49 -9.05 -6.24 -7.21
CA PRO A 49 -8.33 -5.32 -6.33
C PRO A 49 -8.77 -3.86 -6.51
N ARG A 50 -9.07 -3.20 -5.39
CA ARG A 50 -9.58 -1.82 -5.34
C ARG A 50 -8.53 -0.82 -4.85
N THR A 51 -7.86 -1.14 -3.75
CA THR A 51 -6.92 -0.23 -3.08
C THR A 51 -5.76 -0.97 -2.45
N VAL A 52 -4.67 -0.25 -2.23
CA VAL A 52 -3.53 -0.66 -1.39
C VAL A 52 -3.44 0.31 -0.23
N THR A 53 -3.38 -0.20 1.01
CA THR A 53 -3.18 0.63 2.20
C THR A 53 -1.83 0.31 2.82
N PHE A 54 -1.07 1.38 3.09
CA PHE A 54 0.17 1.40 3.83
C PHE A 54 -0.13 1.88 5.25
N ALA A 55 0.29 1.13 6.27
CA ALA A 55 0.09 1.53 7.67
C ALA A 55 1.37 1.35 8.48
N ALA A 56 1.68 2.35 9.30
CA ALA A 56 2.88 2.35 10.13
C ALA A 56 2.63 2.92 11.52
N ARG A 57 3.29 2.35 12.53
CA ARG A 57 3.57 3.04 13.79
C ARG A 57 4.60 4.14 13.52
N LEU A 58 4.11 5.36 13.29
CA LEU A 58 4.92 6.49 12.86
C LEU A 58 6.11 6.85 13.77
N ALA A 59 6.04 6.53 15.06
CA ALA A 59 7.13 6.77 16.00
C ALA A 59 8.39 5.93 15.73
N THR A 60 8.29 4.90 14.90
CA THR A 60 9.38 3.97 14.59
C THR A 60 9.60 3.84 13.09
N LEU A 61 9.16 4.83 12.31
CA LEU A 61 9.30 4.84 10.86
C LEU A 61 10.44 5.80 10.49
N ASP A 62 11.49 5.28 9.85
CA ASP A 62 12.61 6.10 9.39
C ASP A 62 12.27 6.73 8.03
N ALA A 63 11.79 5.90 7.10
CA ALA A 63 11.27 6.33 5.80
C ALA A 63 10.04 5.50 5.37
N PRO A 64 9.10 6.06 4.58
CA PRO A 64 7.99 5.30 4.02
C PRO A 64 8.40 4.03 3.26
N SER A 65 9.55 4.03 2.58
CA SER A 65 10.11 2.83 1.93
C SER A 65 10.35 1.65 2.86
N ASP A 66 10.44 1.85 4.18
CA ASP A 66 10.58 0.76 5.14
C ASP A 66 9.34 -0.17 5.16
N LEU A 67 8.23 0.26 4.56
CA LEU A 67 7.05 -0.55 4.33
C LEU A 67 7.19 -1.50 3.13
N ALA A 68 8.22 -1.32 2.28
CA ALA A 68 8.44 -2.12 1.09
C ALA A 68 8.54 -3.62 1.39
N GLU A 69 9.25 -4.00 2.46
CA GLU A 69 9.40 -5.39 2.89
C GLU A 69 8.07 -6.03 3.34
N ARG A 70 7.04 -5.20 3.55
CA ARG A 70 5.69 -5.62 3.91
C ARG A 70 4.72 -5.50 2.74
N LEU A 71 5.20 -5.32 1.50
CA LEU A 71 4.33 -5.40 0.33
C LEU A 71 3.73 -6.81 0.20
N PRO A 72 2.44 -6.94 -0.17
CA PRO A 72 1.83 -8.22 -0.49
C PRO A 72 2.53 -8.91 -1.66
N LYS A 73 2.30 -10.22 -1.83
CA LYS A 73 3.02 -11.01 -2.85
C LYS A 73 2.84 -10.45 -4.26
N ALA A 74 1.68 -9.85 -4.53
CA ALA A 74 1.36 -9.16 -5.78
C ALA A 74 2.30 -7.99 -6.14
N LEU A 75 2.98 -7.39 -5.15
CA LEU A 75 3.76 -6.16 -5.31
C LEU A 75 5.22 -6.29 -4.85
N ILE A 76 5.55 -7.20 -3.94
CA ILE A 76 6.89 -7.26 -3.33
C ILE A 76 8.02 -7.49 -4.35
N HIS A 77 7.83 -8.41 -5.30
CA HIS A 77 8.81 -8.69 -6.37
C HIS A 77 8.80 -7.61 -7.46
N ARG A 78 7.81 -6.71 -7.43
CA ARG A 78 7.62 -5.60 -8.36
C ARG A 78 8.16 -4.29 -7.80
N ASN A 79 8.72 -4.26 -6.59
CA ASN A 79 9.40 -3.07 -6.08
C ASN A 79 10.79 -2.90 -6.71
N VAL A 80 10.82 -2.67 -8.02
CA VAL A 80 12.03 -2.47 -8.83
C VAL A 80 11.87 -1.25 -9.75
N PRO A 81 12.96 -0.60 -10.17
CA PRO A 81 12.90 0.53 -11.10
C PRO A 81 12.07 0.23 -12.35
N GLY A 82 11.15 1.15 -12.67
CA GLY A 82 10.23 1.01 -13.79
C GLY A 82 8.86 0.45 -13.42
N GLU A 83 8.65 -0.09 -12.23
CA GLU A 83 7.33 -0.51 -11.77
C GLU A 83 6.62 0.61 -10.96
N PRO A 84 5.28 0.72 -11.01
CA PRO A 84 4.57 1.81 -10.35
C PRO A 84 4.71 1.82 -8.82
N VAL A 85 4.73 0.66 -8.16
CA VAL A 85 4.94 0.57 -6.70
C VAL A 85 6.30 1.11 -6.26
N HIS A 86 7.33 0.92 -7.08
CA HIS A 86 8.65 1.47 -6.83
C HIS A 86 8.66 3.00 -6.98
N ALA A 87 8.03 3.53 -8.03
CA ALA A 87 7.89 4.97 -8.22
C ALA A 87 7.11 5.61 -7.06
N PHE A 88 6.03 4.98 -6.62
CA PHE A 88 5.22 5.43 -5.48
C PHE A 88 6.03 5.54 -4.20
N LEU A 89 6.77 4.50 -3.82
CA LEU A 89 7.57 4.52 -2.59
C LEU A 89 8.68 5.57 -2.65
N ARG A 90 9.34 5.72 -3.80
CA ARG A 90 10.35 6.76 -4.01
C ARG A 90 9.76 8.18 -3.85
N ASP A 91 8.59 8.42 -4.42
CA ASP A 91 7.95 9.73 -4.35
C ASP A 91 7.38 9.98 -2.94
N PHE A 92 6.96 8.93 -2.24
CA PHE A 92 6.60 9.01 -0.84
C PHE A 92 7.79 9.36 0.06
N ASP A 93 8.96 8.75 -0.14
CA ASP A 93 10.19 9.12 0.57
C ASP A 93 10.57 10.57 0.32
N ARG A 94 10.44 11.05 -0.93
CA ARG A 94 10.69 12.45 -1.29
C ARG A 94 9.75 13.38 -0.53
N ALA A 95 8.46 13.09 -0.50
CA ALA A 95 7.47 13.87 0.25
C ALA A 95 7.75 13.85 1.76
N TRP A 96 8.16 12.70 2.31
CA TRP A 96 8.53 12.54 3.72
C TRP A 96 9.80 13.30 4.09
N ALA A 97 10.81 13.31 3.23
CA ALA A 97 12.03 14.09 3.40
C ALA A 97 11.74 15.60 3.35
N ALA A 98 10.94 16.05 2.37
CA ALA A 98 10.51 17.44 2.28
C ALA A 98 9.69 17.90 3.51
N ALA A 99 8.92 16.98 4.11
CA ALA A 99 8.16 17.23 5.34
C ALA A 99 9.01 17.21 6.62
N SER A 100 10.33 16.98 6.56
CA SER A 100 11.22 16.90 7.75
C SER A 100 11.09 18.07 8.74
N PRO A 101 10.90 19.35 8.32
CA PRO A 101 10.70 20.46 9.26
C PRO A 101 9.50 20.29 10.20
N TYR A 102 8.48 19.52 9.80
CA TYR A 102 7.32 19.21 10.63
C TYR A 102 7.59 18.11 11.67
N GLY A 103 8.77 17.47 11.63
CA GLY A 103 9.18 16.45 12.60
C GLY A 103 9.21 16.96 14.04
N ALA A 104 9.53 18.24 14.25
CA ALA A 104 9.47 18.89 15.57
C ALA A 104 8.05 18.94 16.16
N LEU A 105 7.02 18.88 15.31
CA LEU A 105 5.60 18.80 15.71
C LEU A 105 5.11 17.34 15.85
N GLY A 106 6.02 16.38 15.70
CA GLY A 106 5.79 14.95 15.82
C GLY A 106 5.63 14.22 14.48
N ALA A 107 5.98 12.93 14.47
CA ALA A 107 5.96 12.07 13.29
C ALA A 107 4.58 12.02 12.59
N ARG A 108 3.49 12.17 13.36
CA ARG A 108 2.12 12.26 12.84
C ARG A 108 1.91 13.50 11.96
N GLN A 109 2.41 14.66 12.38
CA GLN A 109 2.28 15.88 11.57
C GLN A 109 3.13 15.77 10.30
N ARG A 110 4.35 15.23 10.43
CA ARG A 110 5.21 14.93 9.28
C ARG A 110 4.51 13.98 8.28
N TRP A 111 3.88 12.91 8.75
CA TRP A 111 3.12 11.96 7.90
C TRP A 111 1.96 12.63 7.18
N ILE A 112 1.14 13.39 7.90
CA ILE A 112 0.00 14.11 7.31
C ILE A 112 0.47 15.07 6.21
N ARG A 113 1.60 15.77 6.43
CA ARG A 113 2.18 16.68 5.44
C ARG A 113 2.76 15.95 4.23
N ALA A 114 3.48 14.85 4.44
CA ALA A 114 3.97 14.01 3.36
C ALA A 114 2.82 13.44 2.51
N ALA A 115 1.77 12.92 3.15
CA ALA A 115 0.58 12.40 2.47
C ALA A 115 -0.18 13.50 1.69
N GLN A 116 -0.26 14.72 2.23
CA GLN A 116 -0.83 15.87 1.52
C GLN A 116 -0.04 16.19 0.25
N ALA A 117 1.30 16.26 0.34
CA ALA A 117 2.14 16.50 -0.83
C ALA A 117 1.99 15.37 -1.87
N LEU A 118 2.01 14.11 -1.42
CA LEU A 118 1.87 12.95 -2.30
C LEU A 118 0.55 12.91 -3.06
N SER A 119 -0.53 13.43 -2.46
CA SER A 119 -1.86 13.46 -3.09
C SER A 119 -1.98 14.37 -4.32
N ALA A 120 -0.97 15.22 -4.60
CA ALA A 120 -0.92 16.00 -5.83
C ALA A 120 -0.66 15.12 -7.06
N ASP A 121 0.12 14.04 -6.90
CA ASP A 121 0.60 13.20 -8.00
C ASP A 121 0.00 11.79 -7.97
N TRP A 122 -0.50 11.34 -6.81
CA TRP A 122 -1.00 9.98 -6.61
C TRP A 122 -2.47 9.96 -6.19
N PRO A 123 -3.28 9.02 -6.73
CA PRO A 123 -4.71 8.95 -6.46
C PRO A 123 -4.96 8.28 -5.10
N LEU A 124 -4.77 9.04 -4.02
CA LEU A 124 -5.05 8.58 -2.67
C LEU A 124 -6.56 8.41 -2.47
N ALA A 125 -6.94 7.28 -1.87
CA ALA A 125 -8.33 6.89 -1.63
C ALA A 125 -8.73 6.98 -0.15
N ASP A 126 -7.81 7.41 0.73
CA ASP A 126 -8.03 7.45 2.17
C ASP A 126 -8.77 8.70 2.65
N ASP A 127 -9.60 8.51 3.67
CA ASP A 127 -10.10 9.61 4.49
C ASP A 127 -8.92 10.28 5.22
N PRO A 128 -8.78 11.62 5.21
CA PRO A 128 -7.75 12.33 5.98
C PRO A 128 -7.67 11.95 7.48
N ARG A 129 -8.74 11.41 8.06
CA ARG A 129 -8.75 10.84 9.42
C ARG A 129 -7.90 9.58 9.57
N ARG A 130 -7.71 8.78 8.51
CA ARG A 130 -6.83 7.59 8.50
C ARG A 130 -5.34 7.96 8.52
N ARG A 131 -4.98 9.07 7.88
CA ARG A 131 -3.62 9.66 7.97
C ARG A 131 -3.19 9.95 9.40
N ARG A 132 -4.15 10.34 10.25
CA ARG A 132 -3.91 10.57 11.68
C ARG A 132 -3.57 9.29 12.46
N GLN A 133 -3.95 8.12 11.92
CA GLN A 133 -3.68 6.80 12.47
C GLN A 133 -2.41 6.17 11.87
N GLY A 134 -1.71 6.89 10.97
CA GLY A 134 -0.52 6.37 10.29
C GLY A 134 -0.83 5.50 9.08
N GLU A 135 -2.05 5.62 8.53
CA GLU A 135 -2.48 4.93 7.31
C GLU A 135 -2.41 5.88 6.10
N LEU A 136 -2.19 5.32 4.92
CA LEU A 136 -2.31 5.97 3.63
C LEU A 136 -2.79 4.93 2.61
N THR A 137 -3.91 5.21 1.95
CA THR A 137 -4.52 4.31 0.96
C THR A 137 -4.43 4.92 -0.42
N VAL A 138 -4.07 4.12 -1.42
CA VAL A 138 -3.99 4.50 -2.83
C VAL A 138 -4.82 3.53 -3.67
N HIS A 139 -5.42 4.03 -4.75
CA HIS A 139 -6.16 3.17 -5.68
C HIS A 139 -5.24 2.13 -6.34
N TRP A 140 -5.70 0.87 -6.41
CA TRP A 140 -4.91 -0.26 -6.93
C TRP A 140 -4.38 0.00 -8.34
N HIS A 141 -5.18 0.58 -9.23
CA HIS A 141 -4.80 0.81 -10.62
C HIS A 141 -3.50 1.63 -10.77
N ALA A 142 -3.18 2.48 -9.79
CA ALA A 142 -1.95 3.28 -9.81
C ALA A 142 -0.71 2.47 -9.42
N LEU A 143 -0.88 1.35 -8.69
CA LEU A 143 0.21 0.48 -8.23
C LEU A 143 0.27 -0.87 -8.96
N ALA A 144 -0.74 -1.18 -9.78
CA ALA A 144 -0.84 -2.45 -10.49
C ALA A 144 0.44 -2.73 -11.31
N PRO A 145 1.01 -3.96 -11.22
CA PRO A 145 2.23 -4.30 -11.97
C PRO A 145 2.06 -4.10 -13.48
N ARG A 146 3.10 -3.59 -14.14
CA ARG A 146 3.09 -3.46 -15.61
C ARG A 146 3.05 -4.83 -16.26
N GLY A 147 2.22 -4.98 -17.29
CA GLY A 147 2.05 -6.25 -17.99
C GLY A 147 1.10 -7.25 -17.31
N ALA A 148 0.53 -6.91 -16.14
CA ALA A 148 -0.67 -7.59 -15.66
C ALA A 148 -1.84 -7.15 -16.55
N THR A 149 -2.11 -7.89 -17.63
CA THR A 149 -3.32 -7.67 -18.42
C THR A 149 -4.53 -7.82 -17.50
N ALA A 150 -5.31 -6.75 -17.36
CA ALA A 150 -6.63 -6.82 -16.73
C ALA A 150 -7.46 -7.77 -17.58
N SER A 151 -7.67 -8.99 -17.10
CA SER A 151 -8.67 -9.88 -17.67
C SER A 151 -10.02 -9.22 -17.44
N ASN A 152 -10.58 -8.70 -18.54
CA ASN A 152 -11.93 -8.16 -18.63
C ASN A 152 -12.97 -9.26 -18.41
#